data_AF-A0A5E4KZQ5-F1
#
_entry.id   AF-A0A5E4KZQ5-F1
#
_cell.length_a   1.000
_cell.length_b   1.000
_cell.length_c   1.000
_cell.angle_alpha   90.00
_cell.angle_beta   90.00
_cell.angle_gamma   90.00
#
_symmetry.space_group_name_H-M   'P 1'
#
loop_
_entity.id
_entity.type
_entity.pdbx_description
1 polymer ?
#
loop_
_entity_poly.entity_id
_entity_poly.type
_entity_poly.pdbx_seq_one_letter_code
_entity_poly.pdbx_strand_id
1 'polypeptide(L)'
;MMDLVIRILKIKWLWTIFAGFYLVAYAFWVPNLFSEMFMVIAVIAITLIVGFGLLIDGFSRAHELDGGGAMPKLPIKRLWRFAGAVLLFWYLLVYIPPTGRIVAHWPLDLAITLVAGLVMLGYGILDY
;
A
#
# COMPACT_ATOMS: atom_id res chain seq x y z
N MET A 1 14.61 -1.32 22.47
CA MET A 1 14.52 -1.41 20.99
C MET A 1 13.33 -2.23 20.50
N MET A 2 13.15 -3.49 20.94
CA MET A 2 12.04 -4.35 20.49
C MET A 2 10.65 -3.74 20.75
N ASP A 3 10.47 -3.06 21.89
CA ASP A 3 9.20 -2.43 22.28
C ASP A 3 8.84 -1.21 21.40
N LEU A 4 9.84 -0.49 20.90
CA LEU A 4 9.65 0.66 20.00
C LEU A 4 9.28 0.18 18.58
N VAL A 5 9.95 -0.85 18.07
CA VAL A 5 9.67 -1.44 16.75
C VAL A 5 8.25 -2.01 16.71
N ILE A 6 7.85 -2.74 17.76
CA ILE A 6 6.48 -3.27 17.88
C ILE A 6 5.47 -2.13 17.98
N ARG A 7 5.77 -1.04 18.70
CA ARG A 7 4.90 0.14 18.73
C ARG A 7 4.76 0.77 17.35
N ILE A 8 5.85 1.00 16.62
CA ILE A 8 5.83 1.55 15.26
C ILE A 8 5.04 0.64 14.32
N LEU A 9 5.20 -0.68 14.40
CA LEU A 9 4.40 -1.65 13.65
C LEU A 9 2.91 -1.69 14.05
N LYS A 10 2.54 -1.09 15.18
CA LYS A 10 1.15 -0.92 15.61
C LYS A 10 0.56 0.44 15.25
N ILE A 11 1.36 1.38 14.71
CA ILE A 11 0.88 2.70 14.26
C ILE A 11 0.19 2.55 12.91
N LYS A 12 -1.05 2.08 12.94
CA LYS A 12 -1.84 1.71 11.75
C LYS A 12 -1.85 2.80 10.69
N TRP A 13 -2.15 4.02 11.10
CA TRP A 13 -2.32 5.16 10.21
C TRP A 13 -1.05 5.48 9.41
N LEU A 14 0.12 5.37 10.02
CA LEU A 14 1.40 5.62 9.35
C LEU A 14 1.60 4.60 8.22
N TRP A 15 1.33 3.33 8.51
CA TRP A 15 1.41 2.25 7.52
C TRP A 15 0.34 2.36 6.45
N THR A 16 -0.86 2.83 6.77
CA THR A 16 -1.91 3.07 5.78
C THR A 16 -1.54 4.22 4.84
N ILE A 17 -0.99 5.33 5.37
CA ILE A 17 -0.45 6.44 4.55
C ILE A 17 0.67 5.92 3.65
N PHE A 18 1.60 5.16 4.22
CA PHE A 18 2.76 4.65 3.52
C PHE A 18 2.38 3.69 2.39
N ALA A 19 1.51 2.71 2.66
CA ALA A 19 1.01 1.76 1.66
C ALA A 19 0.21 2.47 0.57
N GLY A 20 -0.66 3.43 0.95
CA GLY A 20 -1.45 4.20 -0.02
C GLY A 20 -0.58 5.06 -0.93
N PHE A 21 0.43 5.74 -0.38
CA PHE A 21 1.41 6.51 -1.16
C PHE A 21 2.16 5.62 -2.16
N TYR A 22 2.64 4.46 -1.71
CA TYR A 22 3.37 3.53 -2.56
C TYR A 22 2.50 3.00 -3.72
N LEU A 23 1.25 2.62 -3.45
CA LEU A 23 0.33 2.20 -4.51
C LEU A 23 0.09 3.32 -5.53
N VAL A 24 -0.15 4.55 -5.07
CA VAL A 24 -0.32 5.71 -5.97
C VAL A 24 0.94 5.94 -6.80
N ALA A 25 2.13 5.92 -6.17
CA ALA A 25 3.40 6.08 -6.87
C ALA A 25 3.58 5.01 -7.96
N TYR A 26 3.26 3.75 -7.65
CA TYR A 26 3.37 2.66 -8.62
C TYR A 26 2.43 2.79 -9.81
N ALA A 27 1.25 3.38 -9.66
CA ALA A 27 0.34 3.61 -10.78
C ALA A 27 0.98 4.47 -11.89
N PHE A 28 1.92 5.35 -11.55
CA PHE A 28 2.68 6.19 -12.50
C PHE A 28 4.00 5.55 -12.94
N TRP A 29 4.42 4.49 -12.25
CA TRP A 29 5.67 3.78 -12.45
C TRP A 29 5.50 2.51 -13.27
N VAL A 30 4.34 2.29 -13.91
CA VAL A 30 4.12 1.17 -14.84
C VAL A 30 4.71 1.55 -16.20
N PRO A 31 5.98 1.23 -16.52
CA PRO A 31 6.73 1.92 -17.58
C PRO A 31 6.59 1.26 -18.96
N ASN A 32 5.89 0.13 -19.11
CA ASN A 32 6.10 -0.76 -20.26
C ASN A 32 4.86 -1.33 -20.97
N LEU A 33 3.66 -0.77 -20.80
CA LEU A 33 2.46 -1.41 -21.37
C LEU A 33 1.89 -0.68 -22.59
N PHE A 34 2.56 -0.84 -23.75
CA PHE A 34 2.01 -0.44 -25.06
C PHE A 34 1.43 -1.59 -25.89
N SER A 35 1.18 -2.77 -25.28
CA SER A 35 0.50 -3.88 -25.98
C SER A 35 -0.98 -4.04 -25.62
N GLU A 36 -1.42 -3.57 -24.45
CA GLU A 36 -2.74 -3.92 -23.86
C GLU A 36 -3.37 -2.73 -23.11
N MET A 37 -3.57 -1.61 -23.80
CA MET A 37 -3.95 -0.31 -23.20
C MET A 37 -5.16 -0.38 -22.24
N PHE A 38 -6.15 -1.24 -22.53
CA PHE A 38 -7.33 -1.41 -21.67
C PHE A 38 -6.99 -2.06 -20.32
N MET A 39 -6.15 -3.10 -20.30
CA MET A 39 -5.72 -3.72 -19.04
C MET A 39 -4.92 -2.75 -18.18
N VAL A 40 -4.08 -1.92 -18.81
CA VAL A 40 -3.30 -0.87 -18.11
C VAL A 40 -4.19 0.10 -17.39
N ILE A 41 -5.18 0.65 -18.10
CA ILE A 41 -6.12 1.61 -17.55
C ILE A 41 -6.88 1.00 -16.36
N ALA A 42 -7.31 -0.26 -16.48
CA ALA A 42 -7.99 -0.96 -15.39
C ALA A 42 -7.08 -1.14 -14.17
N VAL A 43 -5.84 -1.58 -14.37
CA VAL A 43 -4.86 -1.78 -13.29
C VAL A 43 -4.52 -0.45 -12.61
N ILE A 44 -4.29 0.62 -13.37
CA ILE A 44 -4.05 1.97 -12.84
C ILE A 44 -5.25 2.44 -12.04
N ALA A 45 -6.47 2.32 -12.57
CA ALA A 45 -7.69 2.72 -11.88
C ALA A 45 -7.85 1.99 -10.55
N ILE A 46 -7.70 0.67 -10.53
CA ILE A 46 -7.77 -0.15 -9.30
C ILE A 46 -6.69 0.28 -8.30
N THR A 47 -5.45 0.45 -8.77
CA THR A 47 -4.32 0.85 -7.92
C THR A 47 -4.54 2.22 -7.29
N LEU A 48 -5.03 3.20 -8.06
CA LEU A 48 -5.35 4.53 -7.55
C LEU A 48 -6.52 4.50 -6.56
N ILE A 49 -7.60 3.79 -6.87
CA ILE A 49 -8.76 3.67 -5.98
C ILE A 49 -8.35 3.08 -4.62
N VAL A 50 -7.56 2.00 -4.64
CA VAL A 50 -7.05 1.38 -3.40
C VAL A 50 -6.05 2.27 -2.68
N GLY A 51 -5.13 2.89 -3.42
CA GLY A 51 -4.12 3.79 -2.86
C GLY A 51 -4.74 5.01 -2.18
N PHE A 52 -5.71 5.68 -2.81
CA PHE A 52 -6.45 6.78 -2.22
C PHE A 52 -7.32 6.35 -1.04
N GLY A 53 -7.97 5.18 -1.12
CA GLY A 53 -8.69 4.61 0.01
C GLY A 53 -7.77 4.48 1.23
N LEU A 54 -6.61 3.85 1.07
CA LEU A 54 -5.65 3.70 2.16
C LEU A 54 -5.11 5.06 2.67
N LEU A 55 -4.79 6.00 1.80
CA LEU A 55 -4.40 7.35 2.22
C LEU A 55 -5.47 8.02 3.08
N ILE A 56 -6.74 7.95 2.67
CA ILE A 56 -7.87 8.54 3.41
C ILE A 56 -8.02 7.88 4.79
N ASP A 57 -7.95 6.55 4.90
CA ASP A 57 -8.00 5.88 6.21
C ASP A 57 -6.81 6.27 7.10
N GLY A 58 -5.62 6.39 6.52
CA GLY A 58 -4.43 6.86 7.22
C GLY A 58 -4.59 8.28 7.76
N PHE A 59 -4.95 9.24 6.91
CA PHE A 59 -5.15 10.63 7.32
C PHE A 59 -6.32 10.79 8.29
N SER A 60 -7.42 10.04 8.10
CA SER A 60 -8.55 10.02 9.04
C SER A 60 -8.11 9.62 10.44
N ARG A 61 -7.28 8.59 10.56
CA ARG A 61 -6.77 8.14 11.86
C ARG A 61 -5.72 9.07 12.47
N ALA A 62 -4.87 9.67 11.64
CA ALA A 62 -3.93 10.69 12.11
C ALA A 62 -4.70 11.90 12.69
N HIS A 63 -5.74 12.35 12.00
CA HIS A 63 -6.58 13.45 12.44
C HIS A 63 -7.35 13.15 13.74
N GLU A 64 -7.90 11.93 13.88
CA GLU A 64 -8.53 11.50 15.14
C GLU A 64 -7.55 11.53 16.33
N LEU A 65 -6.28 11.19 16.10
CA LEU A 65 -5.24 11.19 17.16
C LEU A 65 -4.79 12.60 17.53
N ASP A 66 -4.82 13.55 16.59
CA ASP A 66 -4.51 14.96 16.82
C ASP A 66 -5.69 15.73 17.47
N GLY A 67 -6.73 15.03 17.93
CA GLY A 67 -7.91 15.62 18.58
C GLY A 67 -8.95 16.20 17.61
N GLY A 68 -8.81 15.91 16.31
CA GLY A 68 -9.74 16.29 15.28
C GLY A 68 -11.06 15.51 15.32
N GLY A 69 -12.11 16.09 14.73
CA GLY A 69 -13.43 15.45 14.62
C GLY A 69 -13.39 14.16 13.78
N ALA A 70 -14.38 13.29 13.95
CA ALA A 70 -14.44 12.02 13.22
C ALA A 70 -14.58 12.27 11.70
N MET A 71 -13.52 11.98 10.94
CA MET A 71 -13.58 11.94 9.48
C MET A 71 -14.46 10.75 9.01
N PRO A 72 -15.01 10.81 7.78
CA PRO A 72 -15.80 9.72 7.22
C PRO A 72 -15.00 8.42 7.21
N LYS A 73 -15.46 7.41 7.96
CA LYS A 73 -14.83 6.08 7.95
C LYS A 73 -15.09 5.44 6.60
N LEU A 74 -14.03 4.91 5.96
CA LEU A 74 -14.21 4.08 4.77
C LEU A 74 -15.15 2.90 5.08
N PRO A 75 -16.12 2.62 4.20
CA PRO A 75 -17.21 1.71 4.52
C PRO A 75 -16.75 0.26 4.78
N ILE A 76 -15.54 -0.16 4.39
CA ILE A 76 -15.02 -1.50 4.69
C ILE A 76 -13.49 -1.45 4.80
N LYS A 77 -12.95 -0.93 5.91
CA LYS A 77 -11.49 -0.78 6.15
C LYS A 77 -10.71 -2.08 5.90
N ARG A 78 -11.29 -3.20 6.30
CA ARG A 78 -10.74 -4.54 6.11
C ARG A 78 -10.54 -4.91 4.64
N LEU A 79 -11.51 -4.57 3.78
CA LEU A 79 -11.43 -4.82 2.34
C LEU A 79 -10.32 -4.00 1.70
N TRP A 80 -10.19 -2.72 2.07
CA TRP A 80 -9.13 -1.86 1.55
C TRP A 80 -7.73 -2.37 1.91
N ARG A 81 -7.56 -2.90 3.12
CA ARG A 81 -6.29 -3.48 3.56
C ARG A 81 -5.95 -4.76 2.84
N PHE A 82 -6.93 -5.66 2.64
CA PHE A 82 -6.71 -6.85 1.83
C PHE A 82 -6.42 -6.51 0.37
N ALA A 83 -7.17 -5.58 -0.23
CA ALA A 83 -6.93 -5.11 -1.58
C ALA A 83 -5.53 -4.51 -1.72
N GLY A 84 -5.11 -3.67 -0.76
CA GLY A 84 -3.77 -3.11 -0.73
C GLY A 84 -2.68 -4.17 -0.59
N ALA A 85 -2.86 -5.14 0.31
CA ALA A 85 -1.92 -6.25 0.48
C ALA A 85 -1.78 -7.08 -0.80
N VAL A 86 -2.90 -7.45 -1.43
CA VAL A 86 -2.91 -8.20 -2.69
C VAL A 86 -2.19 -7.44 -3.79
N LEU A 87 -2.47 -6.14 -3.96
CA LEU A 87 -1.81 -5.32 -4.96
C LEU A 87 -0.31 -5.22 -4.68
N LEU A 88 0.11 -4.93 -3.44
CA LEU A 88 1.52 -4.85 -3.07
C LEU A 88 2.26 -6.17 -3.33
N PHE A 89 1.66 -7.32 -2.99
CA PHE A 89 2.25 -8.63 -3.29
C PHE A 89 2.31 -8.93 -4.79
N TRP A 90 1.29 -8.52 -5.55
CA TRP A 90 1.33 -8.62 -7.01
C TRP A 90 2.45 -7.76 -7.60
N TYR A 91 2.67 -6.56 -7.05
CA TYR A 91 3.77 -5.67 -7.44
C TYR A 91 5.15 -6.26 -7.14
N LEU A 92 5.28 -7.21 -6.21
CA LEU A 92 6.56 -7.92 -6.00
C LEU A 92 7.06 -8.60 -7.27
N LEU A 93 6.16 -9.00 -8.17
CA LEU A 93 6.53 -9.61 -9.46
C LEU A 93 7.25 -8.63 -10.38
N VAL A 94 7.02 -7.32 -10.23
CA VAL A 94 7.76 -6.29 -11.00
C VAL A 94 9.25 -6.28 -10.61
N TYR A 95 9.56 -6.66 -9.38
CA TYR A 95 10.93 -6.79 -8.87
C TYR A 95 11.60 -8.13 -9.21
N ILE A 96 10.91 -9.03 -9.92
CA ILE A 96 11.48 -10.28 -10.41
C ILE A 96 11.65 -10.13 -11.93
N PRO A 97 12.83 -9.71 -12.40
CA PRO A 97 13.03 -9.46 -13.82
C PRO A 97 13.07 -10.81 -14.53
N PRO A 98 12.34 -11.00 -15.65
CA PRO A 98 12.46 -12.22 -16.46
C PRO A 98 13.87 -12.40 -17.03
N THR A 99 14.66 -11.32 -17.10
CA THR A 99 16.09 -11.34 -17.46
C THR A 99 16.90 -10.43 -16.52
N GLY A 100 17.39 -11.01 -15.42
CA GLY A 100 18.76 -10.82 -14.90
C GLY A 100 19.31 -9.44 -14.51
N ARG A 101 18.57 -8.33 -14.48
CA ARG A 101 19.07 -7.08 -13.87
C ARG A 101 18.11 -6.45 -12.89
N ILE A 102 18.47 -6.60 -11.62
CA ILE A 102 17.93 -5.83 -10.49
C ILE A 102 18.41 -4.38 -10.66
N VAL A 103 17.47 -3.44 -10.81
CA VAL A 103 17.80 -2.01 -10.90
C VAL A 103 18.10 -1.48 -9.49
N ALA A 104 19.13 -0.64 -9.32
CA ALA A 104 19.74 -0.36 -8.01
C ALA A 104 18.82 0.28 -6.92
N HIS A 105 17.67 0.84 -7.28
CA HIS A 105 16.65 1.33 -6.33
C HIS A 105 15.72 0.22 -5.77
N TRP A 106 15.78 -0.98 -6.35
CA TRP A 106 14.88 -2.09 -6.03
C TRP A 106 14.95 -2.68 -4.61
N PRO A 107 16.10 -2.83 -3.92
CA PRO A 107 16.11 -3.60 -2.67
C PRO A 107 15.30 -2.93 -1.55
N LEU A 108 15.39 -1.60 -1.46
CA LEU A 108 14.65 -0.83 -0.47
C LEU A 108 13.16 -0.77 -0.83
N ASP A 109 12.83 -0.49 -2.09
CA ASP A 109 11.44 -0.44 -2.54
C ASP A 109 10.75 -1.81 -2.46
N LEU A 110 11.48 -2.89 -2.75
CA LEU A 110 11.04 -4.28 -2.56
C LEU A 110 10.77 -4.58 -1.09
N ALA A 111 11.73 -4.25 -0.22
CA ALA A 111 11.58 -4.47 1.22
C ALA A 111 10.38 -3.68 1.78
N ILE A 112 10.22 -2.45 1.35
CA ILE A 112 9.09 -1.59 1.70
C ILE A 112 7.77 -2.19 1.20
N THR A 113 7.70 -2.60 -0.07
CA THR A 113 6.51 -3.21 -0.66
C THR A 113 6.10 -4.48 0.09
N LEU A 114 7.07 -5.34 0.39
CA LEU A 114 6.86 -6.58 1.13
C LEU A 114 6.38 -6.31 2.56
N VAL A 115 7.06 -5.42 3.28
CA VAL A 115 6.72 -5.09 4.67
C VAL A 115 5.36 -4.42 4.73
N ALA A 116 5.07 -3.44 3.86
CA ALA A 116 3.78 -2.80 3.78
C ALA A 116 2.67 -3.83 3.46
N GLY A 117 2.91 -4.76 2.53
CA GLY A 117 1.97 -5.83 2.20
C GLY A 117 1.67 -6.75 3.38
N LEU A 118 2.69 -7.21 4.10
CA LEU A 118 2.54 -8.05 5.29
C LEU A 118 1.80 -7.32 6.42
N VAL A 119 2.09 -6.03 6.64
CA VAL A 119 1.43 -5.22 7.65
C VAL A 119 -0.05 -5.00 7.29
N MET A 120 -0.36 -4.68 6.03
CA MET A 120 -1.74 -4.55 5.56
C MET A 120 -2.51 -5.87 5.69
N LEU A 121 -1.89 -7.00 5.34
CA LEU A 121 -2.48 -8.32 5.54
C LEU A 121 -2.76 -8.59 7.02
N GLY A 122 -1.79 -8.32 7.89
CA GLY A 122 -1.93 -8.46 9.35
C GLY A 122 -3.08 -7.59 9.89
N TYR A 123 -3.19 -6.35 9.45
CA TYR A 123 -4.30 -5.47 9.83
C TYR A 123 -5.65 -5.91 9.26
N GLY A 124 -5.66 -6.56 8.10
CA GLY A 124 -6.86 -7.18 7.53
C GLY A 124 -7.30 -8.41 8.33
N ILE A 125 -6.37 -9.24 8.81
CA ILE A 125 -6.69 -10.46 9.57
C ILE A 125 -7.14 -10.13 10.99
N LEU A 126 -6.39 -9.28 11.69
CA LEU A 126 -6.54 -9.01 13.11
C LEU A 126 -7.57 -7.93 13.44
N ASP A 127 -8.27 -7.42 12.42
CA ASP A 127 -9.25 -6.31 12.49
C ASP A 127 -8.77 -5.12 13.31
N TYR A 128 -7.48 -4.84 13.16
CA TYR A 128 -6.77 -3.82 13.90
C TYR A 128 -7.07 -2.44 13.34
#